data_AF-A0A354GN88-F1
#
_entry.id   AF-A0A354GN88-F1
#
_cell.length_a   1.000
_cell.length_b   1.000
_cell.length_c   1.000
_cell.angle_alpha   90.00
_cell.angle_beta   90.00
_cell.angle_gamma   90.00
#
_symmetry.space_group_name_H-M   'P 1'
#
loop_
_entity.id
_entity.type
_entity.pdbx_description
1 polymer ?
#
loop_
_entity_poly.entity_id
_entity_poly.type
_entity_poly.pdbx_seq_one_letter_code
_entity_poly.pdbx_strand_id
1 'polypeptide(L)'
;MQNKVNGELSPLGGGDPIPLIREELTVGRRESCDVCMRFPNISGLHCQLNFRNGYWYVRDLNSTNGIKVNGARVQEKVLHPHDELTIGKRKYTIDYDMPTGQSVLEEDDVDIMGQSLLEKAGLESPRRDKKRRPGSSVDAADFLLADED
;
A
#
# COMPACT_ATOMS: atom_id res chain seq x y z
N MET A 1 -5.19 -32.48 -12.83
CA MET A 1 -4.83 -31.48 -11.80
C MET A 1 -5.75 -30.30 -12.01
N GLN A 2 -6.78 -30.14 -11.19
CA GLN A 2 -7.70 -28.99 -11.30
C GLN A 2 -6.99 -27.78 -10.69
N ASN A 3 -6.73 -26.75 -11.50
CA ASN A 3 -6.35 -25.44 -10.97
C ASN A 3 -7.55 -24.93 -10.18
N LYS A 4 -7.49 -25.05 -8.86
CA LYS A 4 -8.51 -24.49 -7.97
C LYS A 4 -8.43 -22.97 -8.10
N VAL A 5 -9.53 -22.37 -8.56
CA VAL A 5 -9.68 -20.92 -8.63
C VAL A 5 -10.07 -20.45 -7.24
N ASN A 6 -9.31 -19.52 -6.67
CA ASN A 6 -9.53 -18.94 -5.34
C ASN A 6 -10.45 -17.69 -5.39
N GLY A 7 -10.89 -17.30 -6.58
CA GLY A 7 -11.76 -16.15 -6.84
C GLY A 7 -11.60 -15.63 -8.27
N GLU A 8 -12.35 -14.60 -8.61
CA GLU A 8 -12.23 -13.88 -9.89
C GLU A 8 -12.30 -12.36 -9.68
N LEU A 9 -11.61 -11.63 -10.56
CA LEU A 9 -11.73 -10.18 -10.68
C LEU A 9 -12.45 -9.82 -11.97
N SER A 10 -13.64 -9.26 -11.82
CA SER A 10 -14.52 -8.88 -12.92
C SER A 10 -14.41 -7.37 -13.21
N PRO A 11 -13.97 -6.94 -14.41
CA PRO A 11 -13.85 -5.51 -14.73
C PRO A 11 -15.22 -4.83 -14.92
N LEU A 12 -15.51 -3.74 -14.20
CA LEU A 12 -16.76 -2.98 -14.37
C LEU A 12 -16.81 -2.17 -15.68
N GLY A 13 -15.67 -1.99 -16.34
CA GLY A 13 -15.55 -1.25 -17.60
C GLY A 13 -15.71 -2.11 -18.86
N GLY A 14 -16.05 -3.40 -18.71
CA GLY A 14 -16.01 -4.41 -19.77
C GLY A 14 -14.64 -5.08 -19.92
N GLY A 15 -14.66 -6.30 -20.46
CA GLY A 15 -13.50 -7.18 -20.60
C GLY A 15 -13.75 -8.58 -20.02
N ASP A 16 -12.79 -9.47 -20.17
CA ASP A 16 -12.84 -10.81 -19.61
C ASP A 16 -12.52 -10.80 -18.11
N PRO A 17 -13.22 -11.61 -17.29
CA PRO A 17 -12.88 -11.78 -15.88
C PRO A 17 -11.49 -12.43 -15.73
N ILE A 18 -10.77 -12.01 -14.70
CA ILE A 18 -9.41 -12.47 -14.43
C ILE A 18 -9.48 -13.52 -13.32
N PRO A 19 -9.20 -14.81 -13.60
CA PRO A 19 -9.24 -15.85 -12.60
C PRO A 19 -8.05 -15.75 -11.63
N LEU A 20 -8.33 -15.79 -10.33
CA LEU A 20 -7.32 -15.77 -9.28
C LEU A 20 -6.90 -17.21 -8.95
N ILE A 21 -5.88 -17.68 -9.65
CA ILE A 21 -5.45 -19.10 -9.63
C ILE A 21 -4.32 -19.42 -8.64
N ARG A 22 -3.72 -18.40 -8.01
CA ARG A 22 -2.63 -18.54 -7.02
C ARG A 22 -3.05 -17.89 -5.71
N GLU A 23 -2.31 -18.16 -4.64
CA GLU A 23 -2.49 -17.49 -3.35
C GLU A 23 -1.80 -16.12 -3.32
N GLU A 24 -0.68 -15.96 -4.02
CA GLU A 24 -0.01 -14.69 -4.19
C GLU A 24 -0.02 -14.30 -5.67
N LEU A 25 -0.53 -13.10 -5.97
CA LEU A 25 -0.61 -12.56 -7.32
C LEU A 25 -0.12 -11.12 -7.33
N THR A 26 0.80 -10.82 -8.23
CA THR A 26 1.26 -9.46 -8.49
C THR A 26 0.44 -8.83 -9.62
N VAL A 27 -0.03 -7.61 -9.41
CA VAL A 27 -0.81 -6.86 -10.39
C VAL A 27 -0.03 -5.62 -10.82
N GLY A 28 0.10 -5.42 -12.13
CA GLY A 28 0.84 -4.29 -12.66
C GLY A 28 0.85 -4.22 -14.17
N ARG A 29 1.49 -3.18 -14.69
CA ARG A 29 1.63 -2.94 -16.13
C ARG A 29 2.72 -3.79 -16.78
N ARG A 30 3.72 -4.24 -16.00
CA ARG A 30 4.82 -5.06 -16.51
C ARG A 30 4.32 -6.45 -16.87
N GLU A 31 4.97 -7.07 -17.85
CA GLU A 31 4.72 -8.46 -18.25
C GLU A 31 5.22 -9.48 -17.22
N SER A 32 6.09 -9.06 -16.30
CA SER A 32 6.56 -9.87 -15.19
C SER A 32 5.53 -10.04 -14.07
N CYS A 33 4.40 -9.32 -14.12
CA CYS A 33 3.32 -9.44 -13.15
C CYS A 33 2.39 -10.60 -13.52
N ASP A 34 1.87 -11.31 -12.51
CA ASP A 34 0.91 -12.40 -12.72
C ASP A 34 -0.35 -11.92 -13.43
N VAL A 35 -0.82 -10.72 -13.06
CA VAL A 35 -1.93 -10.03 -13.69
C VAL A 35 -1.39 -8.79 -14.40
N CYS A 36 -1.14 -8.93 -15.70
CA CYS A 36 -0.62 -7.86 -16.54
C CYS A 36 -1.76 -6.96 -17.06
N MET A 37 -1.90 -5.78 -16.47
CA MET A 37 -2.87 -4.77 -16.87
C MET A 37 -2.17 -3.64 -17.63
N ARG A 38 -2.17 -3.72 -18.97
CA ARG A 38 -1.44 -2.80 -19.88
C ARG A 38 -2.10 -1.42 -20.03
N PHE A 39 -2.36 -0.75 -18.92
CA PHE A 39 -2.96 0.59 -18.90
C PHE A 39 -1.95 1.64 -18.43
N PRO A 40 -1.97 2.86 -19.02
CA PRO A 40 -1.00 3.91 -18.69
C PRO A 40 -1.13 4.42 -17.24
N ASN A 41 -2.32 4.31 -16.65
CA ASN A 41 -2.62 4.70 -15.28
C ASN A 41 -2.32 3.60 -14.24
N ILE A 42 -1.69 2.49 -14.64
CA ILE A 42 -1.24 1.42 -13.75
C ILE A 42 0.28 1.43 -13.71
N SER A 43 0.82 1.24 -12.51
CA SER A 43 2.26 1.22 -12.26
C SER A 43 2.86 -0.09 -12.78
N GLY A 44 4.17 -0.10 -13.06
CA GLY A 44 4.85 -1.30 -13.53
C GLY A 44 4.62 -2.50 -12.62
N LEU A 45 4.80 -2.28 -11.32
CA LEU A 45 4.33 -3.11 -10.22
C LEU A 45 3.41 -2.21 -9.39
N HIS A 46 2.13 -2.56 -9.24
CA HIS A 46 1.12 -1.64 -8.68
C HIS A 46 0.61 -2.11 -7.33
N CYS A 47 0.13 -3.35 -7.27
CA CYS A 47 -0.33 -3.94 -6.02
C CYS A 47 -0.10 -5.45 -6.01
N GLN A 48 -0.23 -6.04 -4.83
CA GLN A 48 -0.18 -7.48 -4.61
C GLN A 48 -1.51 -7.92 -4.01
N LEU A 49 -2.01 -9.05 -4.49
CA LEU A 49 -3.14 -9.76 -3.90
C LEU A 49 -2.62 -11.00 -3.19
N ASN A 50 -3.04 -11.17 -1.94
CA ASN A 50 -2.69 -12.29 -1.09
C ASN A 50 -3.96 -12.98 -0.60
N PHE A 51 -4.10 -14.27 -0.87
CA PHE A 51 -5.15 -15.09 -0.32
C PHE A 51 -4.65 -15.72 0.98
N ARG A 52 -5.25 -15.34 2.11
CA ARG A 52 -4.87 -15.83 3.45
C ARG A 52 -6.12 -16.09 4.26
N ASN A 53 -6.16 -17.21 4.97
CA ASN A 53 -7.28 -17.57 5.84
C ASN A 53 -8.66 -17.56 5.13
N GLY A 54 -8.69 -17.81 3.82
CA GLY A 54 -9.90 -17.77 3.01
C GLY A 54 -10.35 -16.36 2.57
N TYR A 55 -9.60 -15.32 2.88
CA TYR A 55 -9.88 -13.95 2.46
C TYR A 55 -8.81 -13.43 1.51
N TRP A 56 -9.22 -12.53 0.61
CA TRP A 56 -8.30 -11.80 -0.24
C TRP A 56 -7.85 -10.51 0.46
N TYR A 57 -6.55 -10.26 0.44
CA TYR A 57 -5.94 -9.04 0.93
C TYR A 57 -5.29 -8.33 -0.24
N VAL A 58 -5.51 -7.03 -0.35
CA VAL A 58 -4.84 -6.19 -1.34
C VAL A 58 -3.84 -5.28 -0.63
N ARG A 59 -2.62 -5.21 -1.18
CA ARG A 59 -1.56 -4.32 -0.72
C ARG A 59 -1.04 -3.47 -1.87
N ASP A 60 -1.06 -2.16 -1.73
CA ASP A 60 -0.43 -1.24 -2.66
C ASP A 60 1.10 -1.28 -2.54
N LEU A 61 1.79 -1.30 -3.68
CA LEU A 61 3.26 -1.37 -3.76
C LEU A 61 3.84 -0.01 -4.16
N ASN A 62 3.45 1.05 -3.43
CA ASN A 62 3.79 2.44 -3.70
C ASN A 62 3.41 2.88 -5.12
N SER A 63 2.18 2.56 -5.52
CA SER A 63 1.75 2.89 -6.86
C SER A 63 1.46 4.39 -7.04
N THR A 64 1.51 4.86 -8.29
CA THR A 64 1.37 6.30 -8.58
C THR A 64 -0.05 6.81 -8.31
N ASN A 65 -1.06 6.02 -8.66
CA ASN A 65 -2.46 6.40 -8.51
C ASN A 65 -3.12 5.79 -7.24
N GLY A 66 -2.45 4.83 -6.59
CA GLY A 66 -2.99 4.09 -5.46
C GLY A 66 -4.05 3.06 -5.83
N ILE A 67 -4.43 2.28 -4.82
CA ILE A 67 -5.61 1.42 -4.82
C ILE A 67 -6.75 2.06 -4.02
N LYS A 68 -7.99 1.73 -4.35
CA LYS A 68 -9.16 2.07 -3.54
C LYS A 68 -10.07 0.87 -3.38
N VAL A 69 -10.67 0.70 -2.20
CA VAL A 69 -11.67 -0.32 -1.93
C VAL A 69 -12.96 0.38 -1.54
N ASN A 70 -14.05 0.12 -2.27
CA ASN A 70 -15.34 0.81 -2.11
C ASN A 70 -15.21 2.35 -2.10
N GLY A 71 -14.33 2.86 -2.98
CA GLY A 71 -14.07 4.30 -3.12
C GLY A 71 -13.07 4.90 -2.13
N ALA A 72 -12.72 4.21 -1.04
CA ALA A 72 -11.74 4.68 -0.06
C ALA A 72 -10.31 4.25 -0.45
N ARG A 73 -9.35 5.19 -0.45
CA ARG A 73 -7.94 4.87 -0.72
C ARG A 73 -7.34 4.13 0.48
N VAL A 74 -6.63 3.03 0.21
CA VAL A 74 -6.04 2.17 1.25
C VAL A 74 -4.62 1.78 0.86
N GLN A 75 -3.78 1.47 1.86
CA GLN A 75 -2.45 0.91 1.64
C GLN A 75 -2.50 -0.62 1.67
N GLU A 76 -3.19 -1.18 2.66
CA GLU A 76 -3.52 -2.60 2.79
C GLU A 76 -4.96 -2.75 3.27
N LYS A 77 -5.71 -3.71 2.74
CA LYS A 77 -7.09 -3.99 3.17
C LYS A 77 -7.53 -5.39 2.78
N VAL A 78 -8.35 -6.01 3.62
CA VAL A 78 -9.13 -7.20 3.27
C VAL A 78 -10.24 -6.84 2.28
N LEU A 79 -10.35 -7.62 1.21
CA LEU A 79 -11.41 -7.53 0.22
C LEU A 79 -12.48 -8.55 0.57
N HIS A 80 -13.71 -8.11 0.74
CA HIS A 80 -14.86 -8.98 0.86
C HIS A 80 -15.43 -9.31 -0.53
N PRO A 81 -16.17 -10.43 -0.68
CA PRO A 81 -16.87 -10.71 -1.92
C PRO A 81 -17.81 -9.58 -2.30
N HIS A 82 -17.84 -9.29 -3.58
CA HIS A 82 -18.55 -8.19 -4.23
C HIS A 82 -18.02 -6.77 -3.92
N ASP A 83 -16.88 -6.64 -3.24
CA ASP A 83 -16.25 -5.32 -3.04
C ASP A 83 -15.78 -4.71 -4.38
N GLU A 84 -15.89 -3.38 -4.50
CA GLU A 84 -15.34 -2.63 -5.62
C GLU A 84 -13.86 -2.30 -5.36
N LEU A 85 -12.95 -2.99 -6.04
CA LEU A 85 -11.53 -2.69 -6.08
C LEU A 85 -11.21 -1.76 -7.25
N THR A 86 -10.70 -0.57 -6.96
CA THR A 86 -10.14 0.34 -7.96
C THR A 86 -8.62 0.25 -7.96
N ILE A 87 -8.05 -0.09 -9.12
CA ILE A 87 -6.60 -0.10 -9.37
C ILE A 87 -6.29 1.06 -10.32
N GLY A 88 -5.64 2.10 -9.79
CA GLY A 88 -5.41 3.36 -10.47
C GLY A 88 -6.69 4.11 -10.86
N LYS A 89 -7.21 3.86 -12.06
CA LYS A 89 -8.48 4.45 -12.58
C LYS A 89 -9.41 3.40 -13.19
N ARG A 90 -9.19 2.13 -12.88
CA ARG A 90 -9.97 1.00 -13.37
C ARG A 90 -10.62 0.31 -12.20
N LYS A 91 -11.90 -0.02 -12.36
CA LYS A 91 -12.75 -0.61 -11.33
C LYS A 91 -12.95 -2.08 -11.65
N TYR A 92 -12.84 -2.90 -10.61
CA TYR A 92 -13.04 -4.33 -10.64
C TYR A 92 -13.93 -4.71 -9.46
N THR A 93 -14.77 -5.72 -9.65
CA THR A 93 -15.47 -6.41 -8.57
C THR A 93 -14.71 -7.69 -8.29
N ILE A 94 -14.57 -8.03 -7.03
CA ILE A 94 -13.99 -9.31 -6.63
C ILE A 94 -15.09 -10.29 -6.24
N ASP A 95 -15.05 -11.50 -6.78
CA ASP A 95 -16.04 -12.55 -6.50
C ASP A 95 -15.30 -13.82 -6.06
N TYR A 96 -15.63 -14.31 -4.86
CA TYR A 96 -15.07 -15.55 -4.31
C TYR A 96 -15.93 -16.09 -3.16
N ASP A 97 -15.82 -17.38 -2.87
CA ASP A 97 -16.50 -18.00 -1.73
C ASP A 97 -15.82 -17.63 -0.41
N MET A 98 -16.56 -17.03 0.53
CA MET A 98 -16.06 -16.85 1.88
C MET A 98 -15.93 -18.20 2.59
N PRO A 99 -14.89 -18.40 3.43
CA PRO A 99 -14.81 -19.55 4.31
C PRO A 99 -16.01 -19.50 5.28
N THR A 100 -16.95 -20.43 5.10
CA THR A 100 -18.07 -20.62 6.02
C THR A 100 -17.53 -21.17 7.33
N GLY A 101 -17.38 -20.32 8.36
CA GLY A 101 -17.11 -20.78 9.73
C GLY A 101 -15.94 -20.14 10.47
N GLN A 102 -15.23 -19.16 9.91
CA GLN A 102 -14.23 -18.41 10.67
C GLN A 102 -14.81 -17.02 11.01
N SER A 103 -15.32 -16.85 12.23
CA SER A 103 -15.54 -15.52 12.79
C SER A 103 -14.21 -14.78 12.75
N VAL A 104 -14.10 -13.74 11.91
CA VAL A 104 -12.97 -12.80 11.92
C VAL A 104 -13.04 -11.99 13.21
N LEU A 105 -12.57 -12.59 14.29
CA LEU A 105 -12.10 -11.89 15.48
C LEU A 105 -10.58 -11.97 15.38
N GLU A 106 -9.93 -10.84 15.06
CA GLU A 106 -8.51 -10.47 15.29
C GLU A 106 -8.13 -9.35 14.28
N GLU A 107 -8.20 -8.08 14.68
CA GLU A 107 -7.10 -7.28 15.28
C GLU A 107 -6.15 -6.54 14.29
N ASP A 108 -6.40 -6.56 12.98
CA ASP A 108 -5.59 -5.82 11.98
C ASP A 108 -6.19 -4.49 11.47
N ASP A 109 -7.09 -3.83 12.22
CA ASP A 109 -7.36 -2.39 12.05
C ASP A 109 -6.18 -1.53 12.60
N VAL A 110 -4.95 -1.91 12.31
CA VAL A 110 -3.74 -1.09 12.52
C VAL A 110 -3.36 -0.36 11.24
N ASP A 111 -4.29 0.44 10.73
CA ASP A 111 -3.95 1.63 9.94
C ASP A 111 -4.80 2.86 10.35
N ILE A 112 -5.19 2.92 11.63
CA ILE A 112 -5.41 4.20 12.32
C ILE A 112 -4.02 4.77 12.69
N MET A 113 -3.25 5.18 11.69
CA MET A 113 -2.15 6.15 11.82
C MET A 113 -2.49 7.43 11.06
N GLY A 114 -3.66 7.98 11.37
CA GLY A 114 -4.12 9.26 10.84
C GLY A 114 -4.32 10.35 11.88
N GLN A 115 -4.39 10.02 13.18
CA GLN A 115 -4.41 10.97 14.30
C GLN A 115 -4.25 10.23 15.63
N SER A 116 -3.15 10.52 16.30
CA SER A 116 -2.72 9.98 17.57
C SER A 116 -3.79 10.00 18.68
N LEU A 117 -4.03 8.85 19.32
CA LEU A 117 -4.61 8.79 20.68
C LEU A 117 -3.73 9.53 21.72
N LEU A 118 -2.49 9.83 21.36
CA LEU A 118 -1.57 10.70 22.10
C LEU A 118 -2.08 12.17 22.18
N GLU A 119 -2.86 12.63 21.20
CA GLU A 119 -3.34 14.02 21.15
C GLU A 119 -4.56 14.26 22.05
N LYS A 120 -5.34 13.21 22.34
CA LYS A 120 -6.53 13.29 23.20
C LYS A 120 -6.21 13.26 24.70
N ALA A 121 -4.96 12.97 25.07
CA ALA A 121 -4.53 12.81 26.46
C ALA A 121 -3.94 14.07 27.10
N GLY A 122 -3.90 15.22 26.41
CA GLY A 122 -3.58 16.52 27.02
C GLY A 122 -2.21 16.63 27.68
N LEU A 123 -1.21 15.86 27.22
CA LEU A 123 0.16 15.97 27.71
C LEU A 123 0.97 16.88 26.78
N GLU A 124 1.08 18.16 27.15
CA GLU A 124 1.95 19.11 26.46
C GLU A 124 3.44 18.91 26.82
N SER A 125 4.28 18.87 25.77
CA SER A 125 5.64 19.45 25.68
C SER A 125 6.81 18.81 26.49
N PRO A 126 8.07 18.82 25.97
CA PRO A 126 8.74 20.02 25.44
C PRO A 126 9.55 19.86 24.13
N ARG A 127 9.66 21.00 23.44
CA ARG A 127 10.64 21.27 22.38
C ARG A 127 12.06 20.91 22.83
N ARG A 128 12.79 20.13 22.03
CA ARG A 128 14.25 20.02 22.14
C ARG A 128 14.92 19.89 20.77
N ASP A 129 15.42 21.03 20.33
CA ASP A 129 16.47 21.20 19.33
C ASP A 129 17.72 20.36 19.70
N LYS A 130 18.31 19.61 18.75
CA LYS A 130 19.75 19.30 18.77
C LYS A 130 20.32 18.76 17.46
N LYS A 131 21.25 19.55 16.92
CA LYS A 131 22.21 19.37 15.81
C LYS A 131 23.17 18.16 15.93
N ARG A 132 23.51 17.62 14.72
CA ARG A 132 24.82 17.17 14.14
C ARG A 132 25.68 16.11 14.84
N ARG A 133 26.35 15.22 14.04
CA ARG A 133 27.84 14.95 13.90
C ARG A 133 28.12 14.07 12.62
N PRO A 134 29.37 13.77 12.19
CA PRO A 134 30.44 14.67 11.68
C PRO A 134 31.21 14.15 10.41
N GLY A 135 32.11 14.99 9.84
CA GLY A 135 33.21 14.64 8.90
C GLY A 135 33.14 15.43 7.57
N SER A 136 34.15 16.13 7.05
CA SER A 136 35.58 16.34 7.38
C SER A 136 36.11 17.57 6.60
N SER A 137 37.19 18.19 7.12
CA SER A 137 38.18 19.10 6.48
C SER A 137 37.72 20.37 5.75
N VAL A 138 38.05 21.55 6.29
CA VAL A 138 39.28 22.31 5.96
C VAL A 138 39.55 23.40 7.02
N ASP A 139 40.84 23.65 7.22
CA ASP A 139 41.62 24.51 8.13
C ASP A 139 40.99 25.85 8.56
N ALA A 140 40.95 26.22 9.85
CA ALA A 140 42.01 26.60 10.80
C ALA A 140 42.60 28.01 10.58
N ALA A 141 42.56 28.77 11.68
CA ALA A 141 43.23 30.04 11.98
C ALA A 141 42.49 31.36 11.65
N ASP A 142 41.62 31.71 12.59
CA ASP A 142 41.50 33.05 13.16
C ASP A 142 42.84 33.50 13.77
N PHE A 143 43.32 34.73 13.51
CA PHE A 143 43.94 35.60 14.52
C PHE A 143 44.25 37.02 13.99
N LEU A 144 43.94 38.03 14.80
CA LEU A 144 44.16 39.48 14.65
C LEU A 144 45.57 39.90 14.20
N LEU A 145 45.68 41.04 13.50
CA LEU A 145 46.34 42.26 14.00
C LEU A 145 46.16 43.46 13.05
N ALA A 146 46.28 44.64 13.63
CA ALA A 146 45.87 45.96 13.14
C ALA A 146 47.02 46.76 12.48
N ASP A 147 46.60 47.77 11.69
CA ASP A 147 47.16 49.10 11.39
C ASP A 147 48.63 49.34 10.91
N GLU A 148 48.76 50.46 10.17
CA GLU A 148 49.93 51.25 9.70
C GLU A 148 50.71 50.67 8.49
N ASP A 149 50.92 51.37 7.37
CA ASP A 149 51.23 52.79 7.08
C ASP A 149 50.38 53.36 5.92
#